data_AF-A0A2R6NLN5-F1
#
_entry.id   AF-A0A2R6NLN5-F1
#
_cell.length_a   1.000
_cell.length_b   1.000
_cell.length_c   1.000
_cell.angle_alpha   90.00
_cell.angle_beta   90.00
_cell.angle_gamma   90.00
#
_symmetry.space_group_name_H-M   'P 1'
#
loop_
_entity.id
_entity.type
_entity.pdbx_description
1 polymer ?
#
loop_
_entity_poly.entity_id
_entity_poly.type
_entity_poly.pdbx_seq_one_letter_code
_entity_poly.pdbx_strand_id
1 'polypeptide(L)'
;MPSRDTISRVQTLLSSPVFDYLKSTLFLYVVLTRSVQAQRHLRARGLVPTVTDFWRWLSQRVLFLALRLPSMRKKVELELGQAKLDIEKKLVPQGKGVTRHLSLPSTGHTSEWILEEMAQMDVEGESHTNWKHGKLSGAVYHGGDDLCKVIVSAFERYCVSNPLHPDVFPAIRKMEAEIVAMCLRLYNNPDGAGVTTSGGTESIIMSVKTHRDWARATKGITEPEIVVPASAHAAFDKGAAYLKIKVHTIPVDPVTRKVDLKHVSRAM
;
A
#
# COMPACT_ATOMS: atom_id res chain seq x y z
N MET A 1 16.00 12.35 -44.91
CA MET A 1 15.83 13.81 -44.70
C MET A 1 14.37 14.16 -45.01
N PRO A 2 13.60 14.74 -44.08
CA PRO A 2 12.25 15.23 -44.42
C PRO A 2 12.36 16.33 -45.48
N SER A 3 11.52 16.25 -46.52
CA SER A 3 11.52 17.21 -47.64
C SER A 3 11.21 18.63 -47.16
N ARG A 4 11.81 19.65 -47.79
CA ARG A 4 11.58 21.08 -47.48
C ARG A 4 10.09 21.48 -47.45
N ASP A 5 9.25 20.80 -48.23
CA ASP A 5 7.79 21.02 -48.27
C ASP A 5 7.03 20.56 -47.01
N THR A 6 7.56 19.58 -46.28
CA THR A 6 6.94 19.14 -45.03
C THR A 6 7.21 20.15 -43.90
N ILE A 7 8.38 20.78 -43.92
CA ILE A 7 8.78 21.80 -42.94
C ILE A 7 8.02 23.11 -43.18
N SER A 8 7.84 23.51 -44.45
CA SER A 8 7.11 24.73 -44.80
C SER A 8 5.62 24.61 -44.42
N ARG A 9 4.96 23.48 -44.71
CA ARG A 9 3.55 23.25 -44.35
C ARG A 9 3.32 23.25 -42.84
N VAL A 10 4.26 22.72 -42.04
CA VAL A 10 4.20 22.78 -40.57
C VAL A 10 4.37 24.22 -40.07
N GLN A 11 5.27 25.01 -40.67
CA GLN A 11 5.44 26.42 -40.33
C GLN A 11 4.19 27.26 -40.66
N THR A 12 3.53 27.02 -41.79
CA THR A 12 2.28 27.71 -42.17
C THR A 12 1.10 27.33 -41.25
N LEU A 13 1.02 26.07 -40.82
CA LEU A 13 0.03 25.62 -39.83
C LEU A 13 0.25 26.26 -38.46
N LEU A 14 1.49 26.36 -37.99
CA LEU A 14 1.87 26.98 -36.70
C LEU A 14 1.67 28.50 -36.66
N SER A 15 1.61 29.16 -37.82
CA SER A 15 1.39 30.61 -37.96
C SER A 15 -0.03 30.97 -38.39
N SER A 16 -0.94 29.98 -38.44
CA SER A 16 -2.34 30.19 -38.78
C SER A 16 -3.13 30.74 -37.59
N PRO A 17 -4.09 31.67 -37.80
CA PRO A 17 -4.95 32.17 -36.73
C PRO A 17 -5.76 31.04 -36.06
N VAL A 18 -6.07 29.98 -36.80
CA VAL A 18 -6.74 28.77 -36.27
C VAL A 18 -5.87 28.08 -35.21
N PHE A 19 -4.56 28.01 -35.41
CA PHE A 19 -3.64 27.46 -34.42
C PHE A 19 -3.56 28.32 -33.16
N ASP A 20 -3.58 29.65 -33.30
CA ASP A 20 -3.61 30.57 -32.16
C ASP A 20 -4.94 30.48 -31.38
N TYR A 21 -6.08 30.32 -32.05
CA TYR A 21 -7.36 30.05 -31.40
C TYR A 21 -7.36 28.70 -30.68
N LEU A 22 -6.82 27.64 -31.30
CA LEU A 22 -6.71 26.32 -30.67
C LEU A 22 -5.78 26.34 -29.45
N LYS A 23 -4.63 27.00 -29.55
CA LYS A 23 -3.68 27.19 -28.45
C LYS A 23 -4.32 27.97 -27.30
N SER A 24 -5.03 29.05 -27.61
CA SER A 24 -5.73 29.88 -26.61
C SER A 24 -6.88 29.11 -25.95
N THR A 25 -7.63 28.32 -26.73
CA THR A 25 -8.72 27.47 -26.22
C THR A 25 -8.19 26.36 -25.33
N LEU A 26 -7.11 25.68 -25.74
CA LEU A 26 -6.43 24.68 -24.91
C LEU A 26 -5.87 25.29 -23.63
N PHE A 27 -5.26 26.48 -23.72
CA PHE A 27 -4.75 27.20 -22.56
C PHE A 27 -5.89 27.55 -21.59
N LEU A 28 -7.00 28.10 -22.09
CA LEU A 28 -8.19 28.40 -21.28
C LEU A 28 -8.78 27.13 -20.65
N TYR A 29 -8.84 26.02 -21.40
CA TYR A 29 -9.30 24.73 -20.86
C TYR A 29 -8.40 24.23 -19.73
N VAL A 30 -7.07 24.30 -19.89
CA VAL A 30 -6.10 23.92 -18.86
C VAL A 30 -6.20 24.84 -17.64
N VAL A 31 -6.28 26.15 -17.84
CA VAL A 31 -6.44 27.12 -16.75
C VAL A 31 -7.74 26.84 -16.00
N LEU A 32 -8.86 26.68 -16.70
CA LEU A 32 -10.17 26.44 -16.10
C LEU A 32 -10.19 25.12 -15.31
N THR A 33 -9.67 24.04 -15.87
CA THR A 33 -9.58 22.74 -15.16
C THR A 33 -8.69 22.83 -13.92
N ARG A 34 -7.52 23.49 -14.00
CA ARG A 34 -6.64 23.71 -12.85
C ARG A 34 -7.24 24.66 -11.81
N SER A 35 -7.95 25.69 -12.23
CA SER A 35 -8.66 26.62 -11.33
C SER A 35 -9.79 25.93 -10.58
N VAL A 36 -10.56 25.05 -11.23
CA VAL A 36 -11.59 24.24 -10.57
C VAL A 36 -10.94 23.28 -9.55
N GLN A 37 -9.84 22.62 -9.90
CA GLN A 37 -9.09 21.77 -8.97
C GLN A 37 -8.58 22.57 -7.76
N ALA A 38 -8.02 23.77 -7.98
CA ALA A 38 -7.54 24.64 -6.93
C ALA A 38 -8.69 25.14 -6.03
N GLN A 39 -9.83 25.50 -6.62
CA GLN A 39 -11.02 25.91 -5.88
C GLN A 39 -11.59 24.78 -5.03
N ARG A 40 -11.63 23.54 -5.54
CA ARG A 40 -12.02 22.36 -4.77
C ARG A 40 -11.08 22.12 -3.59
N HIS A 41 -9.77 22.20 -3.82
CA HIS A 41 -8.78 22.10 -2.74
C HIS A 41 -8.97 23.18 -1.67
N LEU A 42 -9.20 24.42 -2.10
CA LEU A 42 -9.42 25.56 -1.21
C LEU A 42 -10.71 25.40 -0.40
N ARG A 43 -11.80 24.92 -1.02
CA ARG A 43 -13.06 24.65 -0.33
C ARG A 43 -12.93 23.50 0.67
N ALA A 44 -12.19 22.45 0.32
CA ALA A 44 -11.98 21.29 1.17
C ALA A 44 -11.20 21.61 2.44
N ARG A 45 -10.07 22.32 2.29
CA ARG A 45 -9.11 22.55 3.38
C ARG A 45 -9.20 23.93 4.02
N GLY A 46 -9.77 24.92 3.33
CA GLY A 46 -9.76 26.32 3.74
C GLY A 46 -8.47 27.05 3.34
N LEU A 47 -8.48 28.39 3.49
CA LEU A 47 -7.37 29.27 3.09
C LEU A 47 -6.09 29.01 3.89
N VAL A 48 -6.18 29.01 5.22
CA VAL A 48 -5.02 28.86 6.10
C VAL A 48 -4.32 27.50 5.89
N PRO A 49 -5.01 26.35 5.90
CA PRO A 49 -4.36 25.06 5.65
C PRO A 49 -3.78 24.95 4.24
N THR A 50 -4.45 25.51 3.22
CA THR A 50 -3.94 25.51 1.84
C THR A 50 -2.60 26.23 1.72
N VAL A 51 -2.44 27.39 2.37
CA VAL A 51 -1.16 28.12 2.39
C VAL A 51 -0.08 27.32 3.10
N THR A 52 -0.41 26.69 4.25
CA THR A 52 0.56 25.85 4.96
C THR A 52 0.98 24.63 4.16
N ASP A 53 0.05 24.01 3.43
CA ASP A 53 0.33 22.86 2.56
C ASP A 53 1.19 23.26 1.37
N PHE A 54 0.94 24.42 0.77
CA PHE A 54 1.78 24.97 -0.28
C PHE A 54 3.20 25.24 0.23
N TRP A 55 3.34 25.83 1.41
CA TRP A 55 4.63 26.06 2.04
C TRP A 55 5.37 24.75 2.33
N ARG A 56 4.67 23.74 2.84
CA ARG A 56 5.22 22.38 3.04
C ARG A 56 5.67 21.74 1.72
N TRP A 57 4.86 21.86 0.67
CA TRP A 57 5.21 21.35 -0.64
C TRP A 57 6.46 22.04 -1.19
N LEU A 58 6.53 23.37 -1.07
CA LEU A 58 7.69 24.15 -1.50
C LEU A 58 8.93 23.78 -0.70
N SER A 59 8.82 23.69 0.63
CA SER A 59 9.94 23.33 1.50
C SER A 59 10.43 21.91 1.24
N GLN A 60 9.53 20.95 1.00
CA GLN A 60 9.88 19.60 0.55
C GLN A 60 10.62 19.64 -0.79
N ARG A 61 10.15 20.46 -1.74
CA ARG A 61 10.78 20.56 -3.06
C ARG A 61 12.20 21.12 -2.95
N VAL A 62 12.39 22.15 -2.14
CA VAL A 62 13.70 22.73 -1.83
C VAL A 62 14.58 21.71 -1.11
N LEU A 63 14.05 20.99 -0.12
CA LEU A 63 14.77 19.93 0.59
C LEU A 63 15.23 18.83 -0.36
N PHE A 64 14.35 18.33 -1.25
CA PHE A 64 14.72 17.32 -2.24
C PHE A 64 15.78 17.81 -3.22
N LEU A 65 15.77 19.09 -3.58
CA LEU A 65 16.84 19.69 -4.38
C LEU A 65 18.16 19.75 -3.59
N ALA A 66 18.11 20.16 -2.32
CA ALA A 66 19.28 20.19 -1.44
C ALA A 66 19.86 18.77 -1.23
N LEU A 67 19.00 17.77 -1.03
CA LEU A 67 19.39 16.35 -0.91
C LEU A 67 20.01 15.78 -2.20
N ARG A 68 19.90 16.45 -3.34
CA ARG A 68 20.62 16.06 -4.57
C ARG A 68 22.06 16.55 -4.59
N LEU A 69 22.44 17.49 -3.73
CA LEU A 69 23.82 17.97 -3.63
C LEU A 69 24.74 16.82 -3.17
N PRO A 70 25.93 16.65 -3.77
CA PRO A 70 26.82 15.52 -3.47
C PRO A 70 27.15 15.36 -1.98
N SER A 71 27.42 16.45 -1.27
CA SER A 71 27.75 16.43 0.16
C SER A 71 26.59 15.95 1.03
N MET A 72 25.35 16.33 0.69
CA MET A 72 24.16 15.87 1.42
C MET A 72 23.83 14.43 1.11
N ARG A 73 23.97 14.00 -0.15
CA ARG A 73 23.81 12.58 -0.54
C ARG A 73 24.74 11.68 0.27
N LYS A 74 26.03 12.04 0.34
CA LYS A 74 27.02 11.28 1.11
C LYS A 74 26.64 11.15 2.59
N LYS A 75 26.10 12.22 3.20
CA LYS A 75 25.62 12.17 4.59
C LYS A 75 24.40 11.25 4.74
N VAL A 76 23.42 11.37 3.85
CA VAL A 76 22.23 10.50 3.87
C VAL A 76 22.60 9.04 3.65
N GLU A 77 23.50 8.74 2.72
CA GLU A 77 24.00 7.37 2.49
C GLU A 77 24.69 6.80 3.72
N LEU A 78 25.45 7.62 4.46
CA LEU A 78 26.09 7.21 5.71
C LEU A 78 25.05 6.87 6.79
N GLU A 79 24.06 7.75 7.00
CA GLU A 79 22.98 7.53 7.98
C GLU A 79 22.12 6.31 7.61
N LEU A 80 21.79 6.15 6.33
CA LEU A 80 21.07 4.96 5.84
C LEU A 80 21.89 3.69 5.99
N GLY A 81 23.21 3.75 5.75
CA GLY A 81 24.13 2.65 5.97
C GLY A 81 24.18 2.24 7.44
N GLN A 82 24.25 3.22 8.34
CA GLN A 82 24.24 2.98 9.78
C GLN A 82 22.89 2.40 10.24
N ALA A 83 21.78 2.99 9.82
CA ALA A 83 20.44 2.47 10.11
C ALA A 83 20.26 1.03 9.59
N LYS A 84 20.78 0.72 8.40
CA LYS A 84 20.79 -0.64 7.85
C LYS A 84 21.56 -1.59 8.76
N LEU A 85 22.78 -1.23 9.17
CA LEU A 85 23.60 -2.06 10.07
C LEU A 85 22.92 -2.27 11.42
N ASP A 86 22.28 -1.24 11.97
CA ASP A 86 21.58 -1.33 13.25
C ASP A 86 20.34 -2.23 13.17
N ILE A 87 19.62 -2.18 12.05
CA ILE A 87 18.52 -3.12 11.77
C ILE A 87 19.06 -4.54 11.61
N GLU A 88 20.15 -4.71 10.85
CA GLU A 88 20.76 -6.01 10.61
C GLU A 88 21.21 -6.67 11.93
N LYS A 89 21.89 -5.93 12.81
CA LYS A 89 22.30 -6.42 14.13
C LYS A 89 21.14 -6.82 15.03
N LYS A 90 19.97 -6.21 14.87
CA LYS A 90 18.78 -6.49 15.68
C LYS A 90 17.96 -7.67 15.17
N LEU A 91 17.97 -7.90 13.84
CA LEU A 91 17.06 -8.85 13.20
C LEU A 91 17.76 -10.12 12.73
N VAL A 92 19.07 -10.07 12.49
CA VAL A 92 19.82 -11.19 11.92
C VAL A 92 20.80 -11.68 12.97
N PRO A 93 20.68 -12.94 13.42
CA PRO A 93 21.70 -13.57 14.25
C PRO A 93 23.07 -13.52 13.57
N GLN A 94 24.10 -13.14 14.31
CA GLN A 94 25.48 -13.06 13.82
C GLN A 94 26.42 -13.68 14.84
N GLY A 95 27.47 -14.37 14.37
CA GLY A 95 28.53 -14.88 15.23
C GLY A 95 29.16 -16.17 14.73
N LYS A 96 30.17 -16.64 15.47
CA LYS A 96 30.90 -17.88 15.14
C LYS A 96 30.08 -19.17 15.27
N GLY A 97 28.88 -19.10 15.83
CA GLY A 97 27.97 -20.23 16.01
C GLY A 97 26.63 -20.09 15.28
N VAL A 98 26.54 -19.19 14.30
CA VAL A 98 25.34 -19.04 13.46
C VAL A 98 25.65 -19.59 12.08
N THR A 99 24.91 -20.62 11.67
CA THR A 99 25.09 -21.24 10.36
C THR A 99 24.23 -20.52 9.32
N ARG A 100 24.83 -20.09 8.20
CA ARG A 100 24.11 -19.41 7.11
C ARG A 100 24.09 -20.27 5.86
N HIS A 101 22.92 -20.81 5.54
CA HIS A 101 22.68 -21.54 4.29
C HIS A 101 22.39 -20.55 3.15
N LEU A 102 23.45 -20.10 2.47
CA LEU A 102 23.36 -19.10 1.39
C LEU A 102 23.28 -19.70 -0.02
N SER A 103 23.37 -21.02 -0.13
CA SER A 103 23.27 -21.77 -1.38
C SER A 103 22.58 -23.11 -1.11
N LEU A 104 21.99 -23.69 -2.16
CA LEU A 104 21.51 -25.06 -2.09
C LEU A 104 22.70 -26.00 -1.79
N PRO A 105 22.52 -27.01 -0.91
CA PRO A 105 23.55 -28.00 -0.66
C PRO A 105 23.74 -28.87 -1.90
N SER A 106 24.95 -29.44 -2.06
CA SER A 106 25.27 -30.34 -3.17
C SER A 106 24.52 -31.66 -3.12
N THR A 107 24.10 -32.09 -1.92
CA THR A 107 23.28 -33.27 -1.68
C THR A 107 22.09 -32.93 -0.79
N GLY A 108 20.98 -33.64 -0.95
CA GLY A 108 19.81 -33.48 -0.10
C GLY A 108 20.09 -33.97 1.32
N HIS A 109 19.61 -33.22 2.31
CA HIS A 109 19.63 -33.64 3.71
C HIS A 109 18.40 -34.48 4.05
N THR A 110 18.49 -35.24 5.15
CA THR A 110 17.35 -36.02 5.67
C THR A 110 16.35 -35.12 6.37
N SER A 111 15.14 -35.63 6.61
CA SER A 111 14.10 -34.85 7.31
C SER A 111 14.50 -34.59 8.76
N GLU A 112 15.17 -35.53 9.41
CA GLU A 112 15.68 -35.41 10.78
C GLU A 112 16.71 -34.29 10.87
N TRP A 113 17.64 -34.22 9.92
CA TRP A 113 18.61 -33.14 9.85
C TRP A 113 17.93 -31.77 9.69
N ILE A 114 16.88 -31.67 8.87
CA ILE A 114 16.11 -30.42 8.69
C ILE A 114 15.40 -30.01 9.99
N LEU A 115 14.81 -30.96 10.72
CA LEU A 115 14.17 -30.71 12.02
C LEU A 115 15.19 -30.25 13.07
N GLU A 116 16.35 -30.90 13.15
CA GLU A 116 17.45 -30.52 14.04
C GLU A 116 17.97 -29.12 13.69
N GLU A 117 18.13 -28.82 12.40
CA GLU A 117 18.56 -27.51 11.94
C GLU A 117 17.54 -26.42 12.27
N MET A 118 16.23 -26.68 12.13
CA MET A 118 15.20 -25.72 12.56
C MET A 118 15.26 -25.44 14.07
N ALA A 119 15.47 -26.48 14.89
CA ALA A 119 15.65 -26.30 16.34
C ALA A 119 16.91 -25.50 16.68
N GLN A 120 17.99 -25.70 15.92
CA GLN A 120 19.22 -24.92 16.05
C GLN A 120 18.99 -23.45 15.67
N MET A 121 18.26 -23.17 14.59
CA MET A 121 17.89 -21.80 14.19
C MET A 121 17.02 -21.09 15.24
N ASP A 122 16.12 -21.81 15.92
CA ASP A 122 15.33 -21.24 17.03
C ASP A 122 16.21 -20.78 18.19
N VAL A 123 17.28 -21.53 18.51
CA VAL A 123 18.27 -21.16 19.54
C VAL A 123 19.13 -19.98 19.08
N GLU A 124 19.59 -19.99 17.82
CA GLU A 124 20.37 -18.89 17.24
C GLU A 124 19.57 -17.58 17.14
N GLY A 125 18.27 -17.70 16.87
CA GLY A 125 17.32 -16.63 16.68
C GLY A 125 16.53 -16.23 17.92
N GLU A 126 16.90 -16.71 19.11
CA GLU A 126 16.12 -16.49 20.34
C GLU A 126 15.88 -14.99 20.56
N SER A 127 14.62 -14.58 20.38
CA SER A 127 14.21 -13.19 20.54
C SER A 127 14.24 -12.80 22.00
N HIS A 128 14.73 -11.59 22.31
CA HIS A 128 14.63 -11.00 23.64
C HIS A 128 13.17 -10.80 24.12
N THR A 129 12.16 -11.01 23.27
CA THR A 129 10.74 -10.87 23.61
C THR A 129 10.01 -12.21 23.56
N ASN A 130 9.63 -12.72 24.72
CA ASN A 130 8.80 -13.92 24.82
C ASN A 130 7.31 -13.57 24.70
N TRP A 131 6.72 -13.86 23.55
CA TRP A 131 5.31 -13.60 23.27
C TRP A 131 4.35 -14.45 24.13
N LYS A 132 4.77 -15.64 24.60
CA LYS A 132 3.94 -16.52 25.44
C LYS A 132 3.59 -15.90 26.79
N HIS A 133 4.38 -14.94 27.26
CA HIS A 133 4.09 -14.19 28.49
C HIS A 133 3.27 -12.90 28.25
N GLY A 134 2.70 -12.71 27.06
CA GLY A 134 1.84 -11.56 26.76
C GLY A 134 2.56 -10.21 26.76
N LYS A 135 3.89 -10.21 26.64
CA LYS A 135 4.72 -8.99 26.65
C LYS A 135 4.91 -8.35 25.27
N LEU A 136 4.30 -8.94 24.24
CA LEU A 136 4.37 -8.46 22.85
C LEU A 136 3.01 -7.91 22.44
N SER A 137 2.94 -6.62 22.13
CA SER A 137 1.71 -6.00 21.63
C SER A 137 1.43 -6.46 20.20
N GLY A 138 0.25 -7.05 19.96
CA GLY A 138 -0.10 -7.64 18.67
C GLY A 138 0.72 -8.90 18.36
N ALA A 139 1.16 -9.04 17.12
CA ALA A 139 1.96 -10.16 16.57
C ALA A 139 1.31 -11.56 16.68
N VAL A 140 1.07 -12.06 17.90
CA VAL A 140 0.40 -13.34 18.18
C VAL A 140 -0.90 -13.08 18.92
N TYR A 141 -2.03 -13.44 18.30
CA TYR A 141 -3.37 -13.10 18.82
C TYR A 141 -3.96 -14.15 19.78
N HIS A 142 -3.58 -15.42 19.65
CA HIS A 142 -4.06 -16.50 20.53
C HIS A 142 -2.91 -17.34 21.08
N GLY A 143 -2.19 -18.08 20.22
CA GLY A 143 -0.98 -18.81 20.61
C GLY A 143 -1.18 -19.95 21.63
N GLY A 144 -2.41 -20.48 21.76
CA GLY A 144 -2.75 -21.57 22.67
C GLY A 144 -2.51 -22.92 22.01
N ASP A 145 -1.94 -23.87 22.76
CA ASP A 145 -1.51 -25.16 22.21
C ASP A 145 -2.67 -26.01 21.67
N ASP A 146 -3.86 -25.88 22.25
CA ASP A 146 -5.08 -26.55 21.81
C ASP A 146 -5.55 -26.08 20.43
N LEU A 147 -5.65 -24.76 20.22
CA LEU A 147 -6.02 -24.19 18.93
C LEU A 147 -4.92 -24.41 17.88
N CYS A 148 -3.65 -24.30 18.27
CA CYS A 148 -2.51 -24.57 17.39
C CYS A 148 -2.56 -26.00 16.83
N LYS A 149 -2.91 -27.00 17.66
CA LYS A 149 -3.09 -28.39 17.20
C LYS A 149 -4.13 -28.49 16.09
N VAL A 150 -5.29 -27.84 16.24
CA VAL A 150 -6.35 -27.85 15.22
C VAL A 150 -5.86 -27.20 13.91
N ILE A 151 -5.18 -26.05 13.99
CA ILE A 151 -4.66 -25.35 12.82
C ILE A 151 -3.61 -26.19 12.08
N VAL A 152 -2.67 -26.81 12.80
CA VAL A 152 -1.63 -27.66 12.22
C VAL A 152 -2.24 -28.89 11.55
N SER A 153 -3.20 -29.56 12.19
CA SER A 153 -3.89 -30.71 11.58
C SER A 153 -4.66 -30.32 10.30
N ALA A 154 -5.27 -29.13 10.27
CA ALA A 154 -5.90 -28.63 9.06
C ALA A 154 -4.88 -28.33 7.96
N PHE A 155 -3.75 -27.70 8.30
CA PHE A 155 -2.67 -27.41 7.35
C PHE A 155 -2.10 -28.69 6.75
N GLU A 156 -1.78 -29.69 7.59
CA GLU A 156 -1.30 -31.00 7.14
C GLU A 156 -2.31 -31.66 6.18
N ARG A 157 -3.60 -31.64 6.53
CA ARG A 157 -4.67 -32.23 5.72
C ARG A 157 -4.84 -31.57 4.35
N TYR A 158 -4.61 -30.26 4.25
CA TYR A 158 -4.87 -29.46 3.05
C TYR A 158 -3.60 -28.84 2.44
N CYS A 159 -2.41 -29.35 2.80
CA CYS A 159 -1.10 -28.76 2.46
C CYS A 159 -0.90 -28.52 0.96
N VAL A 160 -1.41 -29.42 0.11
CA VAL A 160 -1.28 -29.34 -1.36
C VAL A 160 -2.46 -28.65 -2.03
N SER A 161 -3.42 -28.12 -1.26
CA SER A 161 -4.61 -27.51 -1.83
C SER A 161 -4.29 -26.21 -2.57
N ASN A 162 -4.98 -26.00 -3.69
CA ASN A 162 -4.85 -24.79 -4.50
C ASN A 162 -6.24 -24.30 -4.94
N PRO A 163 -6.78 -23.23 -4.31
CA PRO A 163 -8.12 -22.71 -4.62
C PRO A 163 -8.34 -22.29 -6.09
N LEU A 164 -7.28 -22.17 -6.89
CA LEU A 164 -7.38 -21.97 -8.34
C LEU A 164 -8.11 -23.11 -9.06
N HIS A 165 -8.11 -24.31 -8.47
CA HIS A 165 -8.71 -25.54 -9.03
C HIS A 165 -9.86 -26.03 -8.13
N PRO A 166 -11.02 -25.35 -8.09
CA PRO A 166 -12.13 -25.69 -7.20
C PRO A 166 -12.80 -27.04 -7.53
N ASP A 167 -12.61 -27.54 -8.75
CA ASP A 167 -13.02 -28.87 -9.20
C ASP A 167 -12.17 -29.98 -8.55
N VAL A 168 -10.88 -29.71 -8.31
CA VAL A 168 -9.96 -30.62 -7.62
C VAL A 168 -10.07 -30.49 -6.11
N PHE A 169 -10.30 -29.27 -5.60
CA PHE A 169 -10.35 -28.97 -4.15
C PHE A 169 -11.70 -28.39 -3.69
N PRO A 170 -12.82 -29.12 -3.90
CA PRO A 170 -14.16 -28.60 -3.59
C PRO A 170 -14.40 -28.34 -2.11
N ALA A 171 -13.70 -29.06 -1.22
CA ALA A 171 -13.73 -28.83 0.21
C ALA A 171 -13.22 -27.42 0.59
N ILE A 172 -12.15 -26.95 -0.05
CA ILE A 172 -11.60 -25.61 0.21
C ILE A 172 -12.57 -24.55 -0.28
N ARG A 173 -13.09 -24.70 -1.51
CA ARG A 173 -14.12 -23.80 -2.06
C ARG A 173 -15.33 -23.71 -1.12
N LYS A 174 -15.78 -24.82 -0.56
CA LYS A 174 -16.88 -24.86 0.43
C LYS A 174 -16.50 -24.06 1.68
N MET A 175 -15.34 -24.32 2.27
CA MET A 175 -14.90 -23.64 3.48
C MET A 175 -14.74 -22.12 3.29
N GLU A 176 -14.18 -21.66 2.16
CA GLU A 176 -14.07 -20.23 1.87
C GLU A 176 -15.44 -19.56 1.77
N ALA A 177 -16.40 -20.19 1.08
CA ALA A 177 -17.76 -19.66 0.98
C ALA A 177 -18.46 -19.60 2.35
N GLU A 178 -18.26 -20.61 3.19
CA GLU A 178 -18.82 -20.66 4.55
C GLU A 178 -18.20 -19.59 5.47
N ILE A 179 -16.88 -19.37 5.40
CA ILE A 179 -16.20 -18.29 6.12
C ILE A 179 -16.78 -16.93 5.74
N VAL A 180 -16.93 -16.66 4.44
CA VAL A 180 -17.53 -15.41 3.96
C VAL A 180 -18.96 -15.27 4.49
N ALA A 181 -19.78 -16.32 4.41
CA ALA A 181 -21.16 -16.30 4.91
C ALA A 181 -21.25 -16.04 6.42
N MET A 182 -20.37 -16.64 7.23
CA MET A 182 -20.29 -16.38 8.67
C MET A 182 -19.91 -14.92 8.96
N CYS A 183 -18.90 -14.39 8.28
CA CYS A 183 -18.49 -12.99 8.43
C CYS A 183 -19.61 -12.02 8.01
N LEU A 184 -20.30 -12.27 6.89
CA LEU A 184 -21.42 -11.46 6.43
C LEU A 184 -22.54 -11.39 7.48
N ARG A 185 -22.87 -12.52 8.12
CA ARG A 185 -23.83 -12.56 9.22
C ARG A 185 -23.35 -11.80 10.44
N LEU A 186 -22.08 -11.94 10.81
CA LEU A 186 -21.47 -11.21 11.93
C LEU A 186 -21.57 -9.68 11.76
N TYR A 187 -21.48 -9.19 10.52
CA TYR A 187 -21.61 -7.78 10.17
C TYR A 187 -23.02 -7.37 9.71
N ASN A 188 -24.05 -8.17 10.01
CA ASN A 188 -25.46 -7.90 9.71
C ASN A 188 -25.79 -7.67 8.23
N ASN A 189 -25.10 -8.35 7.31
CA ASN A 189 -25.34 -8.28 5.87
C ASN A 189 -25.46 -9.68 5.24
N PRO A 190 -26.46 -10.49 5.62
CA PRO A 190 -26.56 -11.90 5.21
C PRO A 190 -26.74 -12.11 3.70
N ASP A 191 -27.30 -11.14 2.98
CA ASP A 191 -27.50 -11.17 1.53
C ASP A 191 -26.32 -10.55 0.75
N GLY A 192 -25.27 -10.14 1.46
CA GLY A 192 -24.06 -9.60 0.87
C GLY A 192 -23.23 -10.66 0.13
N ALA A 193 -22.16 -10.18 -0.50
CA ALA A 193 -21.15 -11.02 -1.12
C ALA A 193 -19.76 -10.61 -0.65
N GLY A 194 -18.81 -11.53 -0.74
CA GLY A 194 -17.43 -11.30 -0.33
C GLY A 194 -16.50 -12.38 -0.85
N VAL A 195 -15.21 -12.23 -0.55
CA VAL A 195 -14.15 -13.17 -0.90
C VAL A 195 -13.10 -13.16 0.19
N THR A 196 -12.49 -14.33 0.44
CA THR A 196 -11.33 -14.45 1.32
C THR A 196 -10.11 -13.81 0.66
N THR A 197 -9.26 -13.16 1.44
CA THR A 197 -7.99 -12.56 0.98
C THR A 197 -6.86 -13.02 1.89
N SER A 198 -5.61 -12.89 1.44
CA SER A 198 -4.40 -13.27 2.20
C SER A 198 -4.22 -12.51 3.52
N GLY A 199 -4.81 -11.32 3.66
CA GLY A 199 -4.80 -10.55 4.90
C GLY A 199 -5.36 -9.13 4.72
N GLY A 200 -5.43 -8.36 5.81
CA GLY A 200 -6.12 -7.07 5.83
C GLY A 200 -5.59 -6.02 4.84
N THR A 201 -4.29 -6.07 4.50
CA THR A 201 -3.72 -5.18 3.48
C THR A 201 -4.31 -5.45 2.10
N GLU A 202 -4.42 -6.73 1.70
CA GLU A 202 -5.05 -7.10 0.43
C GLU A 202 -6.53 -6.74 0.43
N SER A 203 -7.26 -6.98 1.53
CA SER A 203 -8.68 -6.61 1.62
C SER A 203 -8.92 -5.12 1.38
N ILE A 204 -8.08 -4.24 1.98
CA ILE A 204 -8.15 -2.79 1.77
C ILE A 204 -7.86 -2.44 0.30
N ILE A 205 -6.78 -3.00 -0.28
CA ILE A 205 -6.41 -2.71 -1.68
C ILE A 205 -7.50 -3.17 -2.65
N MET A 206 -8.10 -4.34 -2.42
CA MET A 206 -9.20 -4.86 -3.23
C MET A 206 -10.46 -4.00 -3.13
N SER A 207 -10.77 -3.47 -1.94
CA SER A 207 -11.86 -2.50 -1.78
C SER A 207 -11.60 -1.21 -2.56
N VAL A 208 -10.38 -0.66 -2.46
CA VAL A 208 -9.96 0.55 -3.18
C VAL A 208 -10.03 0.34 -4.70
N LYS A 209 -9.52 -0.79 -5.21
CA LYS A 209 -9.62 -1.17 -6.64
C LYS A 209 -11.08 -1.25 -7.08
N THR A 210 -11.93 -1.92 -6.30
CA THR A 210 -13.34 -2.13 -6.63
C THR A 210 -14.07 -0.80 -6.77
N HIS A 211 -13.91 0.12 -5.80
CA HIS A 211 -14.53 1.44 -5.86
C HIS A 211 -14.02 2.28 -7.03
N ARG A 212 -12.71 2.22 -7.32
CA ARG A 212 -12.12 2.90 -8.49
C ARG A 212 -12.73 2.41 -9.80
N ASP A 213 -12.78 1.10 -10.00
CA ASP A 213 -13.26 0.49 -11.23
C ASP A 213 -14.76 0.74 -11.42
N TRP A 214 -15.54 0.61 -10.33
CA TRP A 214 -16.96 0.95 -10.31
C TRP A 214 -17.21 2.42 -10.64
N ALA A 215 -16.48 3.35 -10.02
CA ALA A 215 -16.62 4.78 -10.24
C ALA A 215 -16.28 5.17 -11.70
N ARG A 216 -15.28 4.51 -12.29
CA ARG A 216 -14.96 4.68 -13.72
C ARG A 216 -16.11 4.19 -14.60
N ALA A 217 -16.61 2.98 -14.36
CA ALA A 217 -17.63 2.35 -15.19
C ALA A 217 -19.01 3.02 -15.10
N THR A 218 -19.40 3.46 -13.91
CA THR A 218 -20.77 3.96 -13.65
C THR A 218 -20.88 5.48 -13.60
N LYS A 219 -19.78 6.18 -13.30
CA LYS A 219 -19.75 7.64 -13.14
C LYS A 219 -18.76 8.34 -14.09
N GLY A 220 -18.03 7.59 -14.92
CA GLY A 220 -17.05 8.16 -15.85
C GLY A 220 -15.84 8.80 -15.16
N ILE A 221 -15.56 8.49 -13.89
CA ILE A 221 -14.46 9.11 -13.14
C ILE A 221 -13.11 8.57 -13.64
N THR A 222 -12.32 9.43 -14.29
CA THR A 222 -11.00 9.10 -14.86
C THR A 222 -9.83 9.46 -13.94
N GLU A 223 -10.00 10.48 -13.09
CA GLU A 223 -9.07 10.91 -12.04
C GLU A 223 -9.67 10.61 -10.66
N PRO A 224 -9.57 9.36 -10.17
CA PRO A 224 -10.18 8.94 -8.91
C PRO A 224 -9.47 9.57 -7.70
N GLU A 225 -10.25 9.94 -6.70
CA GLU A 225 -9.77 10.46 -5.42
C GLU A 225 -10.40 9.65 -4.26
N ILE A 226 -9.67 9.49 -3.14
CA ILE A 226 -10.16 8.85 -1.92
C ILE A 226 -9.91 9.77 -0.72
N VAL A 227 -10.89 9.86 0.18
CA VAL A 227 -10.81 10.66 1.41
C VAL A 227 -10.68 9.71 2.59
N VAL A 228 -9.62 9.85 3.39
CA VAL A 228 -9.35 8.98 4.55
C VAL A 228 -8.90 9.80 5.75
N PRO A 229 -9.20 9.39 6.99
CA PRO A 229 -8.64 10.03 8.18
C PRO A 229 -7.13 9.76 8.30
N ALA A 230 -6.41 10.64 8.98
CA ALA A 230 -4.98 10.51 9.27
C ALA A 230 -4.62 9.26 10.09
N SER A 231 -5.60 8.66 10.77
CA SER A 231 -5.45 7.40 11.51
C SER A 231 -5.73 6.15 10.67
N ALA A 232 -6.09 6.30 9.38
CA ALA A 232 -6.32 5.17 8.50
C ALA A 232 -5.06 4.32 8.32
N HIS A 233 -5.25 3.01 8.11
CA HIS A 233 -4.13 2.09 7.90
C HIS A 233 -3.35 2.47 6.64
N ALA A 234 -2.01 2.37 6.68
CA ALA A 234 -1.11 2.70 5.56
C ALA A 234 -1.37 1.89 4.26
N ALA A 235 -2.22 0.86 4.32
CA ALA A 235 -2.66 0.09 3.15
C ALA A 235 -3.51 0.94 2.19
N PHE A 236 -4.19 1.99 2.67
CA PHE A 236 -4.89 2.94 1.80
C PHE A 236 -3.90 3.70 0.91
N ASP A 237 -2.81 4.21 1.49
CA ASP A 237 -1.76 4.90 0.74
C ASP A 237 -1.08 3.96 -0.25
N LYS A 238 -0.78 2.71 0.16
CA LYS A 238 -0.23 1.68 -0.72
C LYS A 238 -1.16 1.38 -1.90
N GLY A 239 -2.45 1.13 -1.63
CA GLY A 239 -3.45 0.87 -2.65
C GLY A 239 -3.62 2.05 -3.61
N ALA A 240 -3.67 3.27 -3.07
CA ALA A 240 -3.78 4.48 -3.86
C ALA A 240 -2.56 4.71 -4.76
N ALA A 241 -1.35 4.46 -4.25
CA ALA A 241 -0.12 4.54 -5.04
C ALA A 241 -0.10 3.51 -6.19
N TYR A 242 -0.46 2.25 -5.91
CA TYR A 242 -0.51 1.19 -6.94
C TYR A 242 -1.57 1.48 -8.02
N LEU A 243 -2.71 2.02 -7.60
CA LEU A 243 -3.88 2.17 -8.46
C LEU A 243 -4.05 3.57 -9.05
N LYS A 244 -3.06 4.46 -8.79
CA LYS A 244 -3.01 5.87 -9.22
C LYS A 244 -4.24 6.67 -8.79
N ILE A 245 -4.56 6.59 -7.50
CA ILE A 245 -5.66 7.31 -6.86
C ILE A 245 -5.07 8.41 -5.99
N LYS A 246 -5.68 9.60 -6.03
CA LYS A 246 -5.25 10.71 -5.17
C LYS A 246 -5.84 10.57 -3.77
N VAL A 247 -5.01 10.63 -2.74
CA VAL A 247 -5.44 10.53 -1.34
C VAL A 247 -5.61 11.92 -0.74
N HIS A 248 -6.74 12.15 -0.08
CA HIS A 248 -6.99 13.28 0.80
C HIS A 248 -7.03 12.83 2.24
N THR A 249 -5.96 13.13 2.97
CA THR A 249 -5.85 12.82 4.40
C THR A 249 -6.51 13.91 5.23
N ILE A 250 -7.50 13.53 6.04
CA ILE A 250 -8.22 14.43 6.95
C ILE A 250 -7.65 14.28 8.36
N PRO A 251 -7.24 15.37 9.04
CA PRO A 251 -6.76 15.28 10.42
C PRO A 251 -7.86 14.75 11.36
N VAL A 252 -7.44 14.02 12.38
CA VAL A 252 -8.33 13.57 13.46
C VAL A 252 -8.29 14.56 14.62
N ASP A 253 -9.36 14.60 15.40
CA ASP A 253 -9.41 15.38 16.62
C ASP A 253 -8.36 14.89 17.64
N PRO A 254 -7.54 15.78 18.22
CA PRO A 254 -6.41 15.37 19.06
C PRO A 254 -6.83 14.78 20.41
N VAL A 255 -8.08 14.98 20.84
CA VAL A 255 -8.59 14.50 22.13
C VAL A 255 -9.35 13.20 21.93
N THR A 256 -10.41 13.23 21.10
CA THR A 256 -11.30 12.09 20.84
C THR A 256 -10.69 11.07 19.88
N ARG A 257 -9.67 11.45 19.10
CA ARG A 257 -9.03 10.65 18.03
C ARG A 257 -9.98 10.24 16.90
N LYS A 258 -11.17 10.84 16.84
CA LYS A 258 -12.17 10.60 15.78
C LYS A 258 -11.95 11.55 14.61
N VAL A 259 -12.47 11.17 13.46
CA VAL A 259 -12.48 12.02 12.26
C VAL A 259 -13.57 13.10 12.37
N ASP A 260 -13.27 14.31 11.91
CA ASP A 260 -14.28 15.37 11.78
C ASP A 260 -15.08 15.18 10.49
N LEU A 261 -16.37 14.82 10.63
CA LEU A 261 -17.28 14.61 9.51
C LEU A 261 -17.54 15.88 8.68
N LYS A 262 -17.46 17.08 9.28
CA LYS A 262 -17.57 18.34 8.52
C LYS A 262 -16.39 18.50 7.58
N HIS A 263 -15.20 18.13 8.02
CA HIS A 263 -14.01 18.17 7.17
C HIS A 263 -14.08 17.14 6.05
N VAL A 264 -14.58 15.93 6.33
CA VAL A 264 -14.84 14.92 5.29
C VAL A 264 -15.82 15.44 4.25
N SER A 265 -16.94 16.02 4.69
CA SER A 265 -17.97 16.54 3.77
C SER A 265 -17.46 17.67 2.86
N ARG A 266 -16.50 18.49 3.32
CA ARG A 266 -15.90 19.54 2.47
C ARG A 266 -14.93 18.98 1.42
N ALA A 267 -14.36 17.79 1.68
CA ALA A 267 -13.39 17.13 0.81
C ALA A 267 -14.04 16.24 -0.27
N MET A 268 -15.36 16.06 -0.21
CA MET A 268 -16.18 15.39 -1.23
C MET A 268 -16.63 16.40 -2.30
#